data_AF-A0A173UWQ7-F1
#
_entry.id   AF-A0A173UWQ7-F1
#
_cell.length_a   1.000
_cell.length_b   1.000
_cell.length_c   1.000
_cell.angle_alpha   90.00
_cell.angle_beta   90.00
_cell.angle_gamma   90.00
#
_symmetry.space_group_name_H-M   'P 1'
#
loop_
_entity.id
_entity.type
_entity.pdbx_description
1 polymer ?
#
loop_
_entity_poly.entity_id
_entity_poly.type
_entity_poly.pdbx_seq_one_letter_code
_entity_poly.pdbx_strand_id
1 'polypeptide(L)'
;MFEKKQIIYSETQGVCQVENIVSLSASRRERKIPYYVLRPVFDKSKVSYIPVENHQVKLRELFTREEAEALQGTEETKKDEKLRQAVEYVLGKKEG
;
A
#
# COMPACT_ATOMS: atom_id res chain seq x y z
N MET A 1 8.63 -3.75 8.68
CA MET A 1 8.62 -4.41 7.36
C MET A 1 7.22 -4.96 7.16
N PHE A 2 6.63 -4.83 5.97
CA PHE A 2 5.29 -5.35 5.69
C PHE A 2 5.34 -6.82 5.27
N GLU A 3 4.24 -7.54 5.48
CA GLU A 3 4.11 -8.95 5.18
C GLU A 3 3.45 -9.22 3.83
N LYS A 4 3.71 -10.40 3.28
CA LYS A 4 3.02 -10.85 2.07
C LYS A 4 1.51 -10.94 2.32
N LYS A 5 0.72 -10.50 1.34
CA LYS A 5 -0.73 -10.33 1.36
C LYS A 5 -1.25 -9.19 2.26
N GLN A 6 -0.38 -8.51 3.02
CA GLN A 6 -0.79 -7.35 3.84
C GLN A 6 -1.32 -6.23 2.95
N ILE A 7 -2.33 -5.51 3.43
CA ILE A 7 -2.85 -4.30 2.79
C ILE A 7 -2.22 -3.08 3.46
N ILE A 8 -1.69 -2.17 2.64
CA ILE A 8 -0.95 -1.00 3.07
C ILE A 8 -1.40 0.24 2.30
N TYR A 9 -1.06 1.42 2.82
CA TYR A 9 -1.18 2.68 2.11
C TYR A 9 0.16 3.10 1.50
N SER A 10 0.17 3.40 0.21
CA SER A 10 1.28 4.04 -0.49
C SER A 10 0.89 5.48 -0.81
N GLU A 11 1.73 6.46 -0.44
CA GLU A 11 1.41 7.88 -0.73
C GLU A 11 1.26 8.17 -2.23
N THR A 12 1.94 7.41 -3.09
CA THR A 12 1.90 7.60 -4.55
C THR A 12 0.78 6.80 -5.22
N GLN A 13 0.34 5.69 -4.62
CA GLN A 13 -0.57 4.73 -5.27
C GLN A 13 -1.90 4.50 -4.53
N GLY A 14 -2.03 4.97 -3.29
CA GLY A 14 -3.18 4.71 -2.43
C GLY A 14 -3.13 3.31 -1.83
N VAL A 15 -4.30 2.65 -1.73
CA VAL A 15 -4.41 1.31 -1.14
C VAL A 15 -3.73 0.27 -2.04
N CYS A 16 -2.75 -0.42 -1.49
CA CYS A 16 -1.99 -1.48 -2.18
C CYS A 16 -1.99 -2.77 -1.36
N GLN A 17 -1.96 -3.90 -2.06
CA GLN A 17 -1.59 -5.18 -1.47
C GLN A 17 -0.10 -5.44 -1.70
N VAL A 18 0.59 -5.92 -0.66
CA VAL A 18 1.91 -6.53 -0.80
C VAL A 18 1.72 -7.92 -1.42
N GLU A 19 1.70 -7.99 -2.76
CA GLU A 19 1.46 -9.23 -3.48
C GLU A 19 2.57 -10.26 -3.22
N ASN A 20 3.82 -9.80 -3.14
CA ASN A 20 4.97 -10.64 -2.84
C ASN A 20 6.13 -9.84 -2.25
N ILE A 21 7.11 -10.54 -1.69
CA ILE A 21 8.41 -9.98 -1.34
C ILE A 21 9.44 -10.80 -2.10
N VAL A 22 10.20 -10.15 -2.97
CA VAL A 22 11.16 -10.80 -3.87
C VAL A 22 12.55 -10.24 -3.65
N SER A 23 13.56 -11.06 -3.85
CA SER A 23 14.96 -10.63 -3.75
C SER A 23 15.56 -10.51 -5.14
N LEU A 24 15.88 -9.28 -5.55
CA LEU A 24 16.43 -8.95 -6.87
C LEU A 24 17.93 -8.64 -6.76
N SER A 25 18.71 -9.00 -7.78
CA SER A 25 20.12 -8.60 -7.92
C SER A 25 20.42 -8.29 -9.38
N ALA A 26 21.29 -7.32 -9.65
CA ALA A 26 21.66 -6.99 -11.03
C ALA A 26 22.62 -8.04 -11.63
N SER A 27 23.36 -8.76 -10.80
CA SER A 27 24.20 -9.88 -11.20
C SER A 27 24.22 -11.03 -10.17
N ARG A 28 24.79 -12.18 -10.54
CA ARG A 28 24.91 -13.35 -9.64
C ARG A 28 25.87 -13.13 -8.45
N ARG A 29 26.77 -12.15 -8.54
CA ARG A 29 27.82 -11.90 -7.53
C ARG A 29 27.43 -10.80 -6.55
N GLU A 30 26.39 -10.04 -6.87
CA GLU A 30 25.90 -8.95 -6.03
C GLU A 30 24.96 -9.44 -4.93
N ARG A 31 24.87 -8.64 -3.85
CA ARG A 31 23.92 -8.87 -2.78
C ARG A 31 22.50 -8.76 -3.32
N LYS A 32 21.64 -9.69 -2.94
CA LYS A 32 20.22 -9.61 -3.28
C LYS A 32 19.55 -8.57 -2.39
N ILE A 33 18.87 -7.63 -3.03
CA ILE A 33 18.10 -6.58 -2.36
C ILE A 33 16.65 -7.04 -2.31
N PRO A 34 16.00 -7.04 -1.13
CA PRO A 34 14.59 -7.36 -1.02
C PRO A 34 13.71 -6.20 -1.54
N TYR A 35 12.67 -6.53 -2.29
CA TYR A 35 11.67 -5.61 -2.84
C TYR A 35 10.26 -6.09 -2.46
N TYR A 36 9.41 -5.16 -2.07
CA TYR A 36 7.97 -5.35 -2.10
C TYR A 36 7.47 -5.32 -3.54
N VAL A 37 6.63 -6.28 -3.89
CA VAL A 37 5.79 -6.23 -5.10
C VAL A 37 4.43 -5.71 -4.67
N LEU A 38 4.15 -4.45 -4.98
CA LEU A 38 2.90 -3.79 -4.62
C LEU A 38 1.94 -3.78 -5.81
N ARG A 39 0.68 -4.14 -5.53
CA ARG A 39 -0.42 -4.05 -6.49
C ARG A 39 -1.51 -3.15 -5.92
N PRO A 40 -1.84 -2.01 -6.58
CA PRO A 40 -2.96 -1.17 -6.16
C PRO A 40 -4.27 -1.96 -6.21
N VAL A 41 -5.11 -1.80 -5.19
CA VAL A 41 -6.39 -2.51 -5.11
C VAL A 41 -7.37 -2.02 -6.19
N PHE A 42 -7.34 -0.71 -6.47
CA PHE A 42 -8.26 -0.05 -7.40
C PHE A 42 -7.77 -0.06 -8.86
N ASP A 43 -6.49 -0.34 -9.09
CA ASP A 43 -5.91 -0.46 -10.42
C ASP A 43 -4.99 -1.69 -10.49
N LYS A 44 -5.62 -2.85 -10.71
CA LYS A 44 -4.93 -4.15 -10.76
C LYS A 44 -4.01 -4.32 -11.96
N SER A 45 -4.06 -3.42 -12.94
CA SER A 45 -3.18 -3.44 -14.11
C SER A 45 -1.75 -3.01 -13.78
N LYS A 46 -1.59 -2.23 -12.69
CA LYS A 46 -0.30 -1.69 -12.24
C LYS A 46 0.38 -2.63 -11.25
N VAL A 47 1.70 -2.67 -11.33
CA VAL A 47 2.58 -3.34 -10.37
C VAL A 47 3.79 -2.45 -10.11
N SER A 48 4.18 -2.33 -8.84
CA SER A 48 5.37 -1.55 -8.45
C SER A 48 6.32 -2.40 -7.62
N TYR A 49 7.61 -2.23 -7.89
CA TYR A 49 8.69 -2.85 -7.14
C TYR A 49 9.35 -1.78 -6.28
N ILE A 50 9.21 -1.88 -4.96
CA ILE A 50 9.76 -0.91 -4.02
C ILE A 50 10.78 -1.62 -3.12
N PRO A 51 12.04 -1.16 -3.04
CA PRO A 51 13.03 -1.73 -2.11
C PRO A 51 12.49 -1.75 -0.68
N VAL A 52 12.72 -2.83 0.08
CA VAL A 52 12.30 -2.90 1.49
C VAL A 52 13.02 -1.84 2.32
N GLU A 53 14.28 -1.54 1.97
CA GLU A 53 15.13 -0.55 2.61
C GLU A 53 15.46 0.59 1.63
N ASN A 54 15.69 1.80 2.14
CA ASN A 54 16.15 2.96 1.36
C ASN A 54 15.20 3.42 0.22
N HIS A 55 13.91 3.15 0.33
CA HIS A 55 12.92 3.73 -0.58
C HIS A 55 12.51 5.16 -0.14
N GLN A 56 12.18 6.02 -1.10
CA GLN A 56 11.71 7.39 -0.81
C GLN A 56 10.19 7.47 -0.60
N VAL A 57 9.44 6.50 -1.12
CA VAL A 57 7.97 6.46 -1.07
C VAL A 57 7.51 6.09 0.33
N LYS A 58 6.72 6.95 0.99
CA LYS A 58 6.16 6.61 2.31
C LYS A 58 5.11 5.51 2.20
N LEU A 59 5.46 4.33 2.70
CA LEU A 59 4.56 3.20 2.90
C LEU A 59 4.12 3.15 4.36
N ARG A 60 2.81 2.99 4.61
CA ARG A 60 2.21 2.97 5.95
C ARG A 60 1.19 1.85 6.06
N GLU A 61 0.90 1.43 7.28
CA GLU A 61 -0.28 0.59 7.52
C GLU A 61 -1.54 1.34 7.12
N LEU A 62 -2.57 0.59 6.73
CA LEU A 62 -3.89 1.15 6.54
C LEU A 62 -4.47 1.49 7.91
N PHE A 63 -5.16 2.62 8.01
CA PHE A 63 -5.81 3.03 9.25
C PHE A 63 -6.89 2.02 9.69
N THR A 64 -7.20 2.04 10.99
CA THR A 64 -8.25 1.19 11.56
C THR A 64 -9.63 1.63 11.07
N ARG A 65 -10.65 0.84 11.38
CA ARG A 65 -12.03 1.20 11.04
C ARG A 65 -12.46 2.48 11.75
N GLU A 66 -12.15 2.62 13.03
CA GLU A 66 -12.49 3.80 13.83
C GLU A 66 -11.82 5.07 13.26
N GLU A 67 -10.56 4.96 12.85
CA GLU A 67 -9.84 6.04 12.17
C GLU A 67 -10.46 6.38 10.81
N ALA A 68 -10.92 5.37 10.06
CA ALA A 68 -11.61 5.57 8.79
C ALA A 68 -12.96 6.30 8.98
N GLU A 69 -13.72 5.94 10.01
CA GLU A 69 -15.00 6.58 10.36
C GLU A 69 -14.77 8.05 10.74
N ALA A 70 -13.70 8.36 11.48
CA ALA A 70 -13.33 9.74 11.82
C ALA A 70 -12.92 10.57 10.60
N LEU A 71 -12.33 9.94 9.57
CA LEU A 71 -11.95 10.59 8.32
C LEU A 71 -13.11 10.72 7.33
N GLN A 72 -14.18 9.95 7.50
CA GLN A 72 -15.28 9.91 6.54
C GLN A 72 -15.98 11.28 6.44
N GLY A 73 -16.02 11.83 5.22
CA GLY A 73 -16.73 13.08 4.94
C GLY A 73 -15.98 14.36 5.34
N THR A 74 -14.74 14.26 5.81
CA THR A 74 -13.86 15.42 6.05
C THR A 74 -13.50 16.16 4.76
N GLU A 75 -13.03 17.39 4.89
CA GLU A 75 -12.54 18.15 3.74
C GLU A 75 -11.31 17.51 3.08
N GLU A 76 -10.46 16.83 3.85
CA GLU A 76 -9.32 16.10 3.29
C GLU A 76 -9.76 14.94 2.39
N THR A 77 -10.73 14.13 2.83
CA THR A 77 -11.25 13.02 2.00
C THR A 77 -11.98 13.49 0.76
N LYS A 78 -12.55 14.71 0.75
CA LYS A 78 -13.15 15.29 -0.46
C LYS A 78 -12.10 15.75 -1.48
N LYS A 79 -10.92 16.17 -1.03
CA LYS A 79 -9.85 16.73 -1.88
C LYS A 79 -8.84 15.69 -2.34
N ASP A 80 -8.63 14.62 -1.58
CA ASP A 80 -7.71 13.54 -1.90
C ASP A 80 -8.47 12.25 -2.25
N GLU A 81 -8.49 11.94 -3.55
CA GLU A 81 -9.14 10.73 -4.07
C GLU A 81 -8.55 9.44 -3.47
N LYS A 82 -7.24 9.37 -3.24
CA LYS A 82 -6.58 8.16 -2.71
C LYS A 82 -6.95 7.95 -1.25
N LEU A 83 -7.02 9.04 -0.48
CA LEU A 83 -7.47 9.00 0.90
C LEU A 83 -8.94 8.58 0.96
N ARG A 84 -9.80 9.14 0.11
CA ARG A 84 -11.22 8.75 0.00
C ARG A 84 -11.36 7.25 -0.29
N GLN A 85 -10.65 6.76 -1.30
CA GLN A 85 -10.64 5.35 -1.67
C GLN A 85 -10.13 4.46 -0.52
N ALA A 86 -9.14 4.92 0.25
CA ALA A 86 -8.68 4.20 1.43
C ALA A 86 -9.76 4.10 2.51
N VAL A 87 -10.50 5.19 2.75
CA VAL A 87 -11.59 5.21 3.74
C VAL A 87 -12.70 4.26 3.28
N GLU A 88 -13.12 4.37 2.03
CA GLU A 88 -14.13 3.48 1.44
C GLU A 88 -13.70 2.01 1.48
N TYR A 89 -12.41 1.72 1.25
CA TYR A 89 -11.88 0.37 1.34
C TYR A 89 -11.96 -0.21 2.75
N VAL A 90 -11.60 0.57 3.78
CA VAL A 90 -11.64 0.11 5.17
C VAL A 90 -13.09 -0.10 5.62
N LEU A 91 -13.96 0.88 5.37
CA LEU A 91 -15.37 0.83 5.79
C LEU A 91 -16.18 -0.22 5.00
N GLY A 92 -15.77 -0.52 3.76
CA GLY A 92 -16.41 -1.53 2.91
C GLY A 92 -16.01 -2.97 3.23
N LYS A 93 -14.97 -3.20 4.05
CA LYS A 93 -14.65 -4.54 4.53
C LYS A 93 -15.73 -5.00 5.49
N LYS A 94 -16.51 -6.00 5.09
CA LYS A 94 -17.30 -6.77 6.05
C LYS A 94 -16.32 -7.47 6.99
N GLU A 95 -16.48 -7.26 8.29
CA GLU A 95 -15.90 -8.14 9.30
C GLU A 95 -16.46 -9.54 9.00
N GLY A 96 -15.59 -10.41 8.49
CA GLY A 96 -15.90 -11.80 8.16
C GLY A 96 -15.76 -12.70 9.36
#